data_AF-A0A4Y4M995-F1
#
_entry.id   AF-A0A4Y4M995-F1
#
_cell.length_a   1.000
_cell.length_b   1.000
_cell.length_c   1.000
_cell.angle_alpha   90.00
_cell.angle_beta   90.00
_cell.angle_gamma   90.00
#
_symmetry.space_group_name_H-M   'P 1'
#
loop_
_entity.id
_entity.type
_entity.pdbx_description
1 polymer ?
#
loop_
_entity_poly.entity_id
_entity_poly.type
_entity_poly.pdbx_seq_one_letter_code
_entity_poly.pdbx_strand_id
1 'polypeptide(L)' 'MEPKKKNKPNSLVIILFALVALMIIIYFILVMFFPTVFDLMNKGDIQPVPNK' A
#
# COMPACT_ATOMS: atom_id res chain seq x y z
N MET A 1 -5.50 -17.26 -40.32
CA MET A 1 -6.22 -17.14 -39.03
C MET A 1 -6.66 -15.69 -38.90
N GLU A 2 -7.96 -15.44 -38.81
CA GLU A 2 -8.46 -14.08 -38.58
C GLU A 2 -8.00 -13.56 -37.20
N PRO A 3 -7.71 -12.24 -37.03
CA PRO A 3 -7.10 -11.74 -35.80
C PRO A 3 -8.09 -11.85 -34.64
N LYS A 4 -7.76 -12.70 -33.66
CA LYS A 4 -8.55 -12.83 -32.43
C LYS A 4 -8.51 -11.52 -31.65
N LYS A 5 -9.70 -11.07 -31.20
CA LYS A 5 -9.93 -9.92 -30.32
C LYS A 5 -8.90 -9.92 -29.18
N LYS A 6 -8.01 -8.92 -29.15
CA LYS A 6 -6.94 -8.81 -28.14
C LYS A 6 -7.58 -8.62 -26.75
N ASN A 7 -7.23 -9.49 -25.79
CA ASN A 7 -7.66 -9.35 -24.41
C ASN A 7 -6.99 -8.11 -23.81
N LYS A 8 -7.73 -7.00 -23.76
CA LYS A 8 -7.30 -5.80 -23.04
C LYS A 8 -7.82 -5.93 -21.61
N PRO A 9 -6.97 -5.70 -20.60
CA PRO A 9 -7.45 -5.71 -19.22
C PRO A 9 -8.63 -4.76 -19.08
N ASN A 10 -9.66 -5.21 -18.36
CA ASN A 10 -10.84 -4.40 -18.11
C ASN A 10 -10.41 -3.11 -17.39
N SER A 11 -11.01 -1.98 -17.76
CA SER A 11 -10.72 -0.67 -17.15
C SER A 11 -10.86 -0.72 -15.62
N LEU A 12 -11.84 -1.49 -15.11
CA LEU A 12 -12.01 -1.72 -13.68
C LEU A 12 -10.77 -2.34 -13.00
N VAL A 13 -10.10 -3.28 -13.67
CA VAL A 13 -8.90 -3.92 -13.14
C VAL A 13 -7.75 -2.91 -13.09
N ILE A 14 -7.59 -2.10 -14.14
CA ILE A 14 -6.54 -1.06 -14.18
C ILE A 14 -6.74 -0.04 -13.06
N ILE A 15 -7.99 0.40 -12.85
CA ILE A 15 -8.34 1.36 -11.79
C ILE A 15 -8.06 0.76 -10.41
N LEU A 16 -8.40 -0.51 -10.19
CA LEU A 16 -8.14 -1.16 -8.90
C LEU A 16 -6.65 -1.17 -8.55
N PHE A 17 -5.78 -1.54 -9.51
CA PHE A 17 -4.33 -1.51 -9.29
C PHE A 17 -3.80 -0.09 -9.12
N ALA A 18 -4.35 0.88 -9.86
CA ALA A 18 -3.96 2.28 -9.73
C ALA A 18 -4.29 2.84 -8.33
N LEU A 19 -5.44 2.47 -7.75
CA LEU A 19 -5.81 2.87 -6.39
C LEU A 19 -4.86 2.32 -5.33
N VAL A 20 -4.41 1.07 -5.48
CA VAL A 20 -3.41 0.49 -4.57
C VAL A 20 -2.09 1.24 -4.66
N ALA A 21 -1.60 1.49 -5.89
CA ALA A 21 -0.38 2.27 -6.10
C ALA A 21 -0.51 3.70 -5.52
N LEU A 22 -1.66 4.34 -5.70
CA LEU A 22 -1.95 5.66 -5.16
C LEU A 22 -1.90 5.66 -3.62
N MET A 23 -2.48 4.66 -2.97
CA MET A 23 -2.43 4.53 -1.51
C MET A 23 -1.00 4.37 -0.98
N ILE A 24 -0.16 3.61 -1.68
CA ILE A 24 1.25 3.45 -1.33
C ILE A 24 1.98 4.80 -1.42
N ILE A 25 1.77 5.55 -2.50
CA ILE A 25 2.38 6.88 -2.68
C ILE A 25 1.95 7.84 -1.56
N ILE A 26 0.66 7.88 -1.25
CA ILE A 26 0.12 8.72 -0.18
C ILE A 26 0.75 8.35 1.17
N TYR A 27 0.87 7.06 1.48
CA TYR A 27 1.54 6.59 2.70
C TYR A 27 2.97 7.12 2.78
N PHE A 28 3.77 7.02 1.72
CA PHE A 28 5.14 7.53 1.71
C PHE A 28 5.22 9.05 1.93
N ILE A 29 4.32 9.81 1.31
CA ILE A 29 4.25 11.27 1.51
C ILE A 29 3.90 11.56 2.98
N LEU A 30 2.90 10.90 3.55
CA LEU A 30 2.50 11.12 4.93
C LEU A 30 3.60 10.76 5.92
N VAL A 31 4.31 9.65 5.73
CA VAL A 31 5.42 9.27 6.61
C VAL A 31 6.59 10.25 6.52
N MET A 32 6.89 10.78 5.32
CA MET A 32 7.99 11.70 5.10
C MET A 32 7.74 13.09 5.70
N PHE A 33 6.52 13.64 5.54
CA PHE A 33 6.20 15.01 5.94
C PHE A 33 5.42 15.10 7.27
N PHE A 34 4.72 14.04 7.65
CA PHE A 34 3.87 13.98 8.86
C PHE A 34 4.19 12.73 9.71
N PRO A 35 5.44 12.53 10.13
CA PRO A 35 5.85 11.33 10.87
C PRO A 35 5.08 11.16 12.20
N THR A 36 4.68 12.27 12.83
CA THR A 36 4.00 12.28 14.13
C THR A 36 2.60 11.65 14.11
N VAL A 37 1.94 11.62 12.95
CA VAL A 37 0.63 10.95 12.78
C VAL A 37 0.77 9.43 13.01
N PHE A 38 1.98 8.90 12.85
CA PHE A 38 2.29 7.49 12.99
C PHE A 38 2.93 7.12 14.34
N ASP A 39 3.09 8.06 15.28
CA ASP A 39 3.74 7.78 16.57
C ASP A 39 2.91 6.84 17.47
N LEU A 40 1.59 6.85 17.32
CA LEU A 40 0.67 5.96 18.03
C LEU A 40 0.53 4.58 17.34
N MET A 41 1.15 4.39 16.18
CA MET A 41 1.13 3.10 15.50
C MET A 41 2.01 2.12 16.28
N ASN A 42 1.47 0.94 16.59
CA ASN A 42 2.24 -0.12 17.23
C ASN A 42 3.45 -0.48 16.34
N LYS A 43 4.66 -0.08 16.75
CA LYS A 43 5.91 -0.37 16.05
C LYS A 43 6.38 -1.81 16.25
N GLY A 44 5.63 -2.61 17.00
CA GLY A 44 5.98 -3.99 17.33
C GLY A 44 7.17 -4.07 18.27
N ASP A 45 7.37 -3.05 19.13
CA ASP A 45 8.40 -3.09 20.15
C ASP A 45 8.23 -4.34 21.00
N ILE A 46 9.24 -5.22 20.93
CA ILE A 46 9.28 -6.46 21.67
C ILE A 46 9.34 -6.06 23.15
N GLN A 47 8.25 -6.28 23.89
CA GLN A 47 8.29 -6.07 25.34
C GLN A 47 9.38 -6.99 25.90
N PRO A 48 10.41 -6.45 26.58
CA PRO A 48 11.42 -7.30 27.18
C PRO A 48 10.72 -8.18 28.20
N VAL A 49 10.74 -9.50 27.96
CA VAL A 49 10.18 -10.47 28.89
C VAL A 49 10.92 -10.29 30.21
N PRO A 50 10.24 -9.98 31.33
CA PRO A 50 10.91 -9.85 32.62
C PRO A 50 11.57 -11.18 32.96
N ASN A 51 12.90 -11.17 33.09
CA ASN A 51 13.65 -12.34 33.52
C ASN A 51 13.30 -12.56 35.00
N LYS A 52 12.49 -13.59 35.29
CA LYS A 52 12.13 -13.99 36.65
C LYS A 52 13.32 -14.60 37.37
#